data_AF-A0A453R9I0-F1
#
_entry.id   AF-A0A453R9I0-F1
#
_cell.length_a   1.000
_cell.length_b   1.000
_cell.length_c   1.000
_cell.angle_alpha   90.00
_cell.angle_beta   90.00
_cell.angle_gamma   90.00
#
_symmetry.space_group_name_H-M   'P 1'
#
loop_
_entity.id
_entity.type
_entity.pdbx_description
1 polymer ?
#
loop_
_entity_poly.entity_id
_entity_poly.type
_entity_poly.pdbx_seq_one_letter_code
_entity_poly.pdbx_strand_id
1 'polypeptide(L)'
;MIGNVMTDARSTGKYYHFVRLMGRAASHITLECALQTHPNVALIGEEVAEKKETLKNVTDYITDVVCKRAELGYNYGVVLIPEGLIDFIPEIQKLIAELNEILAHDVVDEAGAWKSKLEPASRELFDFLPKTIQEQLLLERDPHGNVQVAKIETEKMLIAMVETELEKRRAAGKYSAHFRGQSHFFGYEGRCGLPTNFDSSYCYALGYGAGALLQFGKTGLISSVGNLAAPVEEWTVGGTALTALMDVERRHGKNKPVIKKAMVELDAAPFKKFASLRDEWASKNRYISPGPIQFSGPGSDASNHTLMLELGAEI
;
A
#
# COMPACT_ATOMS: atom_id res chain seq x y z
N MET A 1 -13.87 6.69 -3.30
CA MET A 1 -13.09 7.94 -3.44
C MET A 1 -12.16 7.92 -4.65
N ILE A 2 -11.31 6.89 -4.80
CA ILE A 2 -10.37 6.76 -5.94
C ILE A 2 -11.07 6.90 -7.30
N GLY A 3 -12.19 6.22 -7.52
CA GLY A 3 -12.96 6.35 -8.78
C GLY A 3 -13.45 7.78 -9.09
N ASN A 4 -13.72 8.58 -8.06
CA ASN A 4 -14.08 10.00 -8.24
C ASN A 4 -12.85 10.81 -8.69
N VAL A 5 -11.68 10.56 -8.07
CA VAL A 5 -10.40 11.16 -8.47
C VAL A 5 -10.07 10.80 -9.92
N MET A 6 -10.28 9.56 -10.33
CA MET A 6 -10.09 9.11 -11.72
C MET A 6 -11.03 9.82 -12.70
N THR A 7 -12.28 10.04 -12.30
CA THR A 7 -13.27 10.78 -13.10
C THR A 7 -12.85 12.25 -13.26
N ASP A 8 -12.36 12.87 -12.19
CA ASP A 8 -11.82 14.23 -12.22
C ASP A 8 -10.56 14.36 -13.10
N ALA A 9 -9.61 13.42 -12.95
CA ALA A 9 -8.40 13.36 -13.77
C ALA A 9 -8.73 13.27 -15.27
N ARG A 10 -9.73 12.42 -15.62
CA ARG A 10 -10.21 12.29 -17.00
C ARG A 10 -10.92 13.56 -17.51
N SER A 11 -11.64 14.25 -16.63
CA SER A 11 -12.41 15.46 -16.99
C SER A 11 -11.51 16.68 -17.20
N THR A 12 -10.49 16.86 -16.37
CA THR A 12 -9.55 17.99 -16.46
C THR A 12 -8.43 17.74 -17.47
N GLY A 13 -7.99 16.49 -17.59
CA GLY A 13 -6.94 16.06 -18.53
C GLY A 13 -5.53 16.54 -18.19
N LYS A 14 -5.28 16.99 -16.95
CA LYS A 14 -4.07 17.78 -16.60
C LYS A 14 -3.26 17.28 -15.39
N TYR A 15 -3.81 16.39 -14.57
CA TYR A 15 -3.22 16.03 -13.28
C TYR A 15 -2.89 14.54 -13.20
N TYR A 16 -1.74 14.24 -12.60
CA TYR A 16 -1.41 12.91 -12.12
C TYR A 16 -1.65 12.85 -10.62
N HIS A 17 -2.60 12.03 -10.20
CA HIS A 17 -2.97 11.87 -8.78
C HIS A 17 -2.21 10.69 -8.18
N PHE A 18 -1.41 10.96 -7.15
CA PHE A 18 -0.68 9.98 -6.36
C PHE A 18 -1.46 9.76 -5.07
N VAL A 19 -2.10 8.60 -4.96
CA VAL A 19 -2.98 8.25 -3.85
C VAL A 19 -2.28 7.24 -2.96
N ARG A 20 -1.80 7.73 -1.80
CA ARG A 20 -1.32 6.86 -0.73
C ARG A 20 -2.52 6.23 -0.02
N LEU A 21 -2.47 4.91 0.12
CA LEU A 21 -3.48 4.13 0.80
C LEU A 21 -2.91 3.55 2.08
N MET A 22 -3.68 3.66 3.15
CA MET A 22 -3.29 3.06 4.41
C MET A 22 -3.11 1.53 4.24
N GLY A 23 -2.07 0.99 4.87
CA GLY A 23 -1.70 -0.41 4.72
C GLY A 23 -0.25 -0.58 5.13
N ARG A 24 0.03 -0.51 6.44
CA ARG A 24 1.42 -0.41 6.94
C ARG A 24 2.26 -1.62 6.53
N ALA A 25 1.73 -2.82 6.69
CA ALA A 25 2.52 -4.03 6.60
C ALA A 25 2.35 -4.79 5.29
N ALA A 26 1.24 -4.60 4.57
CA ALA A 26 0.90 -5.40 3.38
C ALA A 26 0.08 -4.55 2.40
N SER A 27 0.12 -4.92 1.13
CA SER A 27 -0.53 -4.15 0.05
C SER A 27 -1.97 -4.58 -0.24
N HIS A 28 -2.62 -5.35 0.64
CA HIS A 28 -4.00 -5.86 0.44
C HIS A 28 -5.00 -4.77 0.04
N ILE A 29 -4.99 -3.64 0.76
CA ILE A 29 -5.90 -2.51 0.48
C ILE A 29 -5.59 -1.89 -0.90
N THR A 30 -4.31 -1.74 -1.23
CA THR A 30 -3.90 -1.20 -2.54
C THR A 30 -4.30 -2.12 -3.68
N LEU A 31 -4.12 -3.43 -3.51
CA LEU A 31 -4.50 -4.45 -4.50
C LEU A 31 -6.02 -4.45 -4.72
N GLU A 32 -6.81 -4.48 -3.64
CA GLU A 32 -8.27 -4.43 -3.72
C GLU A 32 -8.75 -3.14 -4.42
N CYS A 33 -8.21 -1.98 -4.02
CA CYS A 33 -8.53 -0.72 -4.66
C CYS A 33 -8.15 -0.72 -6.15
N ALA A 34 -7.03 -1.33 -6.52
CA ALA A 34 -6.62 -1.46 -7.91
C ALA A 34 -7.60 -2.32 -8.73
N LEU A 35 -8.02 -3.47 -8.18
CA LEU A 35 -9.01 -4.36 -8.79
C LEU A 35 -10.37 -3.68 -8.94
N GLN A 36 -10.77 -2.82 -8.01
CA GLN A 36 -12.06 -2.12 -8.09
C GLN A 36 -12.06 -0.89 -9.01
N THR A 37 -10.91 -0.27 -9.26
CA THR A 37 -10.87 1.07 -9.89
C THR A 37 -10.01 1.16 -11.16
N HIS A 38 -9.15 0.18 -11.42
CA HIS A 38 -8.30 0.10 -12.61
C HIS A 38 -7.38 1.33 -12.80
N PRO A 39 -6.51 1.65 -11.82
CA PRO A 39 -5.56 2.76 -11.93
C PRO A 39 -4.52 2.50 -13.01
N ASN A 40 -3.87 3.57 -13.48
CA ASN A 40 -2.79 3.41 -14.45
C ASN A 40 -1.56 2.77 -13.81
N VAL A 41 -1.31 3.06 -12.53
CA VAL A 41 -0.25 2.43 -11.76
C VAL A 41 -0.81 2.05 -10.39
N ALA A 42 -0.54 0.84 -9.95
CA ALA A 42 -0.65 0.46 -8.54
C ALA A 42 0.63 -0.28 -8.15
N LEU A 43 1.26 0.17 -7.08
CA LEU A 43 2.47 -0.46 -6.54
C LEU A 43 2.08 -1.52 -5.52
N ILE A 44 2.73 -2.69 -5.58
CA ILE A 44 2.54 -3.78 -4.63
C ILE A 44 3.87 -3.99 -3.94
N GLY A 45 3.96 -3.64 -2.65
CA GLY A 45 5.21 -3.70 -1.89
C GLY A 45 5.85 -5.08 -1.90
N GLU A 46 5.04 -6.12 -1.81
CA GLU A 46 5.50 -7.51 -1.87
C GLU A 46 6.21 -7.83 -3.19
N GLU A 47 5.71 -7.34 -4.33
CA GLU A 47 6.35 -7.50 -5.65
C GLU A 47 7.67 -6.71 -5.74
N VAL A 48 7.69 -5.49 -5.21
CA VAL A 48 8.88 -4.61 -5.13
C VAL A 48 9.99 -5.31 -4.33
N ALA A 49 9.64 -5.90 -3.19
CA ALA A 49 10.58 -6.65 -2.34
C ALA A 49 11.09 -7.93 -3.02
N GLU A 50 10.21 -8.72 -3.64
CA GLU A 50 10.60 -9.96 -4.32
C GLU A 50 11.57 -9.70 -5.47
N LYS A 51 11.30 -8.65 -6.27
CA LYS A 51 12.17 -8.23 -7.39
C LYS A 51 13.41 -7.46 -6.95
N LYS A 52 13.53 -7.11 -5.66
CA LYS A 52 14.60 -6.26 -5.11
C LYS A 52 14.71 -4.93 -5.88
N GLU A 53 13.57 -4.34 -6.20
CA GLU A 53 13.53 -3.06 -6.91
C GLU A 53 14.13 -1.94 -6.04
N THR A 54 14.93 -1.08 -6.67
CA THR A 54 15.41 0.16 -6.06
C THR A 54 14.33 1.24 -6.13
N LEU A 55 14.47 2.29 -5.31
CA LEU A 55 13.61 3.46 -5.40
C LEU A 55 13.69 4.14 -6.78
N LYS A 56 14.86 4.06 -7.42
CA LYS A 56 15.03 4.49 -8.82
C LYS A 56 14.20 3.63 -9.77
N ASN A 57 14.19 2.30 -9.62
CA ASN A 57 13.38 1.43 -10.48
C ASN A 57 11.88 1.75 -10.38
N VAL A 58 11.37 1.97 -9.15
CA VAL A 58 9.98 2.36 -8.93
C VAL A 58 9.67 3.71 -9.59
N THR A 59 10.56 4.68 -9.45
CA THR A 59 10.43 6.02 -10.06
C THR A 59 10.48 5.94 -11.59
N ASP A 60 11.42 5.17 -12.14
CA ASP A 60 11.58 4.96 -13.58
C ASP A 60 10.32 4.30 -14.16
N TYR A 61 9.76 3.30 -13.47
CA TYR A 61 8.52 2.64 -13.90
C TYR A 61 7.34 3.60 -14.00
N ILE A 62 7.11 4.42 -12.96
CA ILE A 62 6.05 5.45 -12.98
C ILE A 62 6.32 6.44 -14.13
N THR A 63 7.56 6.88 -14.28
CA THR A 63 7.95 7.85 -15.30
C THR A 63 7.77 7.29 -16.71
N ASP A 64 8.09 6.02 -16.93
CA ASP A 64 7.89 5.33 -18.21
C ASP A 64 6.41 5.27 -18.58
N VAL A 65 5.53 4.98 -17.62
CA VAL A 65 4.08 5.03 -17.83
C VAL A 65 3.62 6.45 -18.18
N VAL A 66 4.10 7.48 -17.45
CA VAL A 66 3.78 8.89 -17.75
C VAL A 66 4.21 9.27 -19.17
N CYS A 67 5.44 8.92 -19.58
CA CYS A 67 5.95 9.18 -20.92
C CYS A 67 5.12 8.50 -22.00
N LYS A 68 4.86 7.18 -21.87
CA LYS A 68 4.04 6.42 -22.82
C LYS A 68 2.64 7.00 -22.96
N ARG A 69 2.03 7.40 -21.84
CA ARG A 69 0.70 8.04 -21.84
C ARG A 69 0.73 9.42 -22.51
N ALA A 70 1.79 10.20 -22.32
CA ALA A 70 1.96 11.48 -23.00
C ALA A 70 2.06 11.32 -24.53
N GLU A 71 2.73 10.27 -25.03
CA GLU A 71 2.77 9.92 -26.46
C GLU A 71 1.37 9.61 -27.01
N LEU A 72 0.49 9.05 -26.18
CA LEU A 72 -0.92 8.80 -26.50
C LEU A 72 -1.83 10.03 -26.32
N GLY A 73 -1.26 11.19 -25.95
CA GLY A 73 -2.00 12.42 -25.68
C GLY A 73 -2.65 12.49 -24.29
N TYR A 74 -2.34 11.56 -23.39
CA TYR A 74 -2.85 11.54 -22.01
C TYR A 74 -1.85 12.13 -21.01
N ASN A 75 -2.09 13.39 -20.62
CA ASN A 75 -1.28 14.11 -19.64
C ASN A 75 -1.86 14.05 -18.21
N TYR A 76 -2.56 12.97 -17.91
CA TYR A 76 -3.20 12.71 -16.61
C TYR A 76 -3.16 11.22 -16.29
N GLY A 77 -3.33 10.90 -15.01
CA GLY A 77 -3.40 9.52 -14.56
C GLY A 77 -3.56 9.39 -13.04
N VAL A 78 -3.70 8.16 -12.58
CA VAL A 78 -3.81 7.84 -11.15
C VAL A 78 -2.81 6.73 -10.78
N VAL A 79 -2.07 6.97 -9.71
CA VAL A 79 -1.05 6.08 -9.14
C VAL A 79 -1.48 5.72 -7.72
N LEU A 80 -1.66 4.43 -7.43
CA LEU A 80 -1.94 3.94 -6.08
C LEU A 80 -0.65 3.44 -5.40
N ILE A 81 -0.45 3.86 -4.15
CA ILE A 81 0.78 3.64 -3.40
C ILE A 81 0.42 3.08 -2.03
N PRO A 82 0.91 1.89 -1.64
CA PRO A 82 0.75 1.41 -0.28
C PRO A 82 1.57 2.28 0.66
N GLU A 83 0.99 2.70 1.79
CA GLU A 83 1.68 3.51 2.79
C GLU A 83 3.00 2.88 3.27
N GLY A 84 3.03 1.55 3.38
CA GLY A 84 4.23 0.81 3.77
C GLY A 84 5.26 0.61 2.67
N LEU A 85 5.11 1.16 1.45
CA LEU A 85 5.99 0.87 0.30
C LEU A 85 7.48 0.96 0.63
N ILE A 86 7.87 1.95 1.42
CA ILE A 86 9.27 2.20 1.79
C ILE A 86 9.86 1.02 2.58
N ASP A 87 9.06 0.36 3.41
CA ASP A 87 9.47 -0.83 4.16
C ASP A 87 9.72 -2.04 3.25
N PHE A 88 9.35 -1.99 1.97
CA PHE A 88 9.59 -3.07 1.01
C PHE A 88 10.81 -2.84 0.11
N ILE A 89 11.42 -1.66 0.14
CA ILE A 89 12.59 -1.32 -0.68
C ILE A 89 13.88 -1.62 0.11
N PRO A 90 14.67 -2.65 -0.26
CA PRO A 90 15.79 -3.13 0.57
C PRO A 90 16.86 -2.07 0.85
N GLU A 91 17.17 -1.22 -0.13
CA GLU A 91 18.16 -0.15 0.04
C GLU A 91 17.71 0.94 1.03
N ILE A 92 16.39 1.20 1.14
CA ILE A 92 15.87 2.14 2.14
C ILE A 92 15.88 1.50 3.52
N GLN A 93 15.53 0.21 3.65
CA GLN A 93 15.64 -0.49 4.93
C GLN A 93 17.08 -0.43 5.48
N LYS A 94 18.07 -0.63 4.60
CA LYS A 94 19.49 -0.52 4.95
C LYS A 94 19.84 0.90 5.41
N LEU A 95 19.43 1.92 4.64
CA LEU A 95 19.63 3.32 5.00
C LEU A 95 19.00 3.65 6.37
N ILE A 96 17.76 3.22 6.62
CA ILE A 96 17.06 3.42 7.90
C ILE A 96 17.80 2.74 9.05
N ALA A 97 18.33 1.52 8.84
CA ALA A 97 19.10 0.82 9.86
C ALA A 97 20.41 1.55 10.20
N GLU A 98 21.17 1.98 9.19
CA GLU A 98 22.39 2.79 9.39
C GLU A 98 22.09 4.11 10.11
N LEU A 99 21.03 4.80 9.68
CA LEU A 99 20.56 6.03 10.32
C LEU A 99 20.21 5.79 11.80
N ASN A 100 19.49 4.72 12.13
CA ASN A 100 19.12 4.41 13.51
C ASN A 100 20.35 4.20 14.41
N GLU A 101 21.39 3.51 13.91
CA GLU A 101 22.62 3.30 14.67
C GLU A 101 23.38 4.62 14.91
N ILE A 102 23.48 5.47 13.89
CA ILE A 102 24.11 6.80 14.01
C ILE A 102 23.34 7.67 15.01
N LEU A 103 22.01 7.69 14.90
CA LEU A 103 21.14 8.54 15.71
C LEU A 103 21.02 8.10 17.17
N ALA A 104 21.31 6.84 17.47
CA ALA A 104 21.36 6.31 18.82
C ALA A 104 22.65 6.69 19.56
N HIS A 105 23.76 6.90 18.84
CA HIS A 105 25.09 7.07 19.44
C HIS A 105 25.68 8.48 19.25
N ASP A 106 25.25 9.20 18.22
CA ASP A 106 25.80 10.50 17.84
C ASP A 106 24.73 11.60 17.79
N VAL A 107 25.16 12.84 18.01
CA VAL A 107 24.35 14.02 17.73
C VAL A 107 24.50 14.33 16.23
N VAL A 108 23.37 14.40 15.51
CA VAL A 108 23.34 14.87 14.12
C VAL A 108 23.85 16.31 14.11
N ASP A 109 25.04 16.51 13.55
CA ASP A 109 25.60 17.84 13.42
C ASP A 109 24.94 18.58 12.25
N GLU A 110 24.58 19.85 12.45
CA GLU A 110 24.01 20.69 11.39
C GLU A 110 24.95 20.85 10.19
N ALA A 111 26.26 20.65 10.39
CA ALA A 111 27.28 20.69 9.34
C ALA A 111 27.30 19.42 8.46
N GLY A 112 26.56 18.37 8.81
CA GLY A 112 26.38 17.18 7.99
C GLY A 112 27.58 16.22 7.96
N ALA A 113 28.52 16.31 8.91
CA ALA A 113 29.67 15.39 9.00
C ALA A 113 29.22 13.95 9.24
N TRP A 114 28.08 13.73 9.91
CA TRP A 114 27.48 12.41 10.11
C TRP A 114 27.23 11.65 8.79
N LYS A 115 27.00 12.35 7.66
CA LYS A 115 26.82 11.71 6.34
C LYS A 115 28.03 10.89 5.89
N SER A 116 29.22 11.19 6.40
CA SER A 116 30.44 10.43 6.10
C SER A 116 30.47 9.05 6.78
N LYS A 117 29.61 8.82 7.78
CA LYS A 117 29.47 7.54 8.49
C LYS A 117 28.55 6.55 7.78
N LEU A 118 27.71 7.04 6.86
CA LEU A 118 26.90 6.18 5.99
C LEU A 118 27.81 5.44 5.00
N GLU A 119 27.41 4.22 4.64
CA GLU A 119 28.03 3.53 3.53
C GLU A 119 27.84 4.33 2.21
N PRO A 120 28.77 4.23 1.25
CA PRO A 120 28.70 5.03 0.01
C PRO A 120 27.36 4.91 -0.73
N ALA A 121 26.79 3.71 -0.80
CA ALA A 121 25.49 3.48 -1.44
C ALA A 121 24.33 4.11 -0.66
N SER A 122 24.33 3.98 0.67
CA SER A 122 23.33 4.58 1.55
C SER A 122 23.39 6.11 1.52
N ARG A 123 24.60 6.67 1.40
CA ARG A 123 24.83 8.11 1.23
C ARG A 123 24.31 8.62 -0.11
N GLU A 124 24.62 7.91 -1.20
CA GLU A 124 24.11 8.26 -2.54
C GLU A 124 22.58 8.24 -2.57
N LEU A 125 21.98 7.21 -1.96
CA LEU A 125 20.52 7.12 -1.81
C LEU A 125 19.97 8.27 -0.98
N PHE A 126 20.59 8.60 0.15
CA PHE A 126 20.17 9.73 0.98
C PHE A 126 20.21 11.05 0.23
N ASP A 127 21.29 11.31 -0.53
CA ASP A 127 21.44 12.52 -1.33
C ASP A 127 20.49 12.55 -2.55
N PHE A 128 20.06 11.38 -3.03
CA PHE A 128 19.04 11.24 -4.09
C PHE A 128 17.62 11.56 -3.62
N LEU A 129 17.30 11.37 -2.33
CA LEU A 129 15.99 11.66 -1.78
C LEU A 129 15.68 13.17 -1.77
N PRO A 130 14.41 13.59 -1.92
CA PRO A 130 14.00 14.97 -1.71
C PRO A 130 14.34 15.47 -0.29
N LYS A 131 14.72 16.75 -0.16
CA LYS A 131 15.13 17.34 1.14
C LYS A 131 14.11 17.15 2.26
N THR A 132 12.83 17.30 1.95
CA THR A 132 11.74 17.07 2.91
C THR A 132 11.72 15.65 3.47
N ILE A 133 12.07 14.66 2.65
CA ILE A 133 12.13 13.26 3.07
C ILE A 133 13.41 12.99 3.85
N GLN A 134 14.54 13.58 3.45
CA GLN A 134 15.78 13.54 4.23
C GLN A 134 15.54 14.05 5.65
N GLU A 135 14.82 15.18 5.81
CA GLU A 135 14.43 15.71 7.11
C GLU A 135 13.49 14.76 7.87
N GLN A 136 12.48 14.19 7.20
CA GLN A 136 11.54 13.24 7.81
C GLN A 136 12.22 11.97 8.34
N LEU A 137 13.24 11.45 7.64
CA LEU A 137 14.02 10.29 8.08
C LEU A 137 14.87 10.60 9.33
N LEU A 138 15.20 11.87 9.56
CA LEU A 138 15.98 12.33 10.71
C LEU A 138 15.11 12.69 11.94
N LEU A 139 13.78 12.74 11.80
CA LEU A 139 12.84 13.05 12.89
C LEU A 139 12.82 12.00 14.01
N GLU A 140 12.17 12.36 15.12
CA GLU A 140 12.05 11.53 16.32
C GLU A 140 11.50 10.13 16.05
N ARG A 141 12.20 9.14 16.63
CA ARG A 141 11.86 7.73 16.56
C ARG A 141 10.63 7.43 17.42
N ASP A 142 9.94 6.33 17.10
CA ASP A 142 8.87 5.81 17.95
C ASP A 142 9.43 5.31 19.32
N PRO A 143 8.57 4.99 20.30
CA PRO A 143 9.00 4.44 21.59
C PRO A 143 9.82 3.13 21.52
N HIS A 144 9.89 2.50 20.34
CA HIS A 144 10.65 1.30 20.07
C HIS A 144 11.96 1.57 19.33
N GLY A 145 12.31 2.83 19.08
CA GLY A 145 13.53 3.25 18.41
C GLY A 145 13.48 3.18 16.88
N ASN A 146 12.31 2.98 16.27
CA ASN A 146 12.16 2.90 14.82
C ASN A 146 11.79 4.26 14.21
N VAL A 147 12.25 4.51 12.98
CA VAL A 147 11.73 5.60 12.16
C VAL A 147 10.23 5.41 11.96
N GLN A 148 9.46 6.49 12.13
CA GLN A 148 8.01 6.46 11.93
C GLN A 148 7.68 6.47 10.43
N VAL A 149 7.84 5.32 9.77
CA VAL A 149 7.64 5.18 8.31
C VAL A 149 6.24 5.61 7.87
N ALA A 150 5.22 5.43 8.71
CA ALA A 150 3.86 5.92 8.47
C ALA A 150 3.74 7.45 8.34
N LYS A 151 4.69 8.21 8.88
CA LYS A 151 4.76 9.67 8.74
C LYS A 151 5.47 10.10 7.45
N ILE A 152 6.16 9.19 6.76
CA ILE A 152 6.85 9.52 5.52
C ILE A 152 5.82 9.70 4.42
N GLU A 153 5.81 10.89 3.82
CA GLU A 153 4.90 11.26 2.75
C GLU A 153 5.37 10.67 1.41
N THR A 154 5.29 9.34 1.31
CA THR A 154 5.81 8.54 0.18
C THR A 154 5.25 9.00 -1.16
N GLU A 155 3.99 9.43 -1.21
CA GLU A 155 3.38 9.99 -2.40
C GLU A 155 4.03 11.29 -2.86
N LYS A 156 4.38 12.19 -1.93
CA LYS A 156 5.05 13.45 -2.25
C LYS A 156 6.50 13.21 -2.65
N MET A 157 7.16 12.24 -2.01
CA MET A 157 8.48 11.77 -2.41
C MET A 157 8.47 11.33 -3.87
N LEU A 158 7.59 10.41 -4.24
CA LEU A 158 7.51 9.89 -5.60
C LEU A 158 7.14 10.97 -6.62
N ILE A 159 6.26 11.92 -6.27
CA ILE A 159 5.97 13.08 -7.14
C ILE A 159 7.25 13.84 -7.46
N ALA A 160 8.02 14.26 -6.44
CA ALA A 160 9.23 15.06 -6.63
C ALA A 160 10.31 14.31 -7.42
N MET A 161 10.41 13.00 -7.22
CA MET A 161 11.37 12.15 -7.93
C MET A 161 10.99 11.96 -9.41
N VAL A 162 9.70 11.74 -9.69
CA VAL A 162 9.17 11.67 -11.06
C VAL A 162 9.33 13.02 -11.76
N GLU A 163 9.08 14.14 -11.09
CA GLU A 163 9.32 15.48 -11.65
C GLU A 163 10.78 15.67 -12.07
N THR A 164 11.72 15.35 -11.17
CA THR A 164 13.16 15.43 -11.42
C THR A 164 13.58 14.55 -12.60
N GLU A 165 13.06 13.32 -12.69
CA GLU A 165 13.38 12.40 -13.79
C GLU A 165 12.76 12.85 -15.13
N LEU A 166 11.53 13.37 -15.12
CA LEU A 166 10.88 13.95 -16.30
C LEU A 166 11.61 15.19 -16.82
N GLU A 167 12.18 16.02 -15.95
CA GLU A 167 13.01 17.15 -16.36
C GLU A 167 14.28 16.70 -17.08
N LYS A 168 14.96 15.68 -16.58
CA LYS A 168 16.11 15.05 -17.27
C LYS A 168 15.70 14.51 -18.64
N ARG A 169 14.58 13.81 -18.72
CA ARG A 169 14.04 13.28 -19.98
C ARG A 169 13.63 14.38 -20.94
N ARG A 170 13.09 15.51 -20.45
CA ARG A 170 12.78 16.69 -21.26
C ARG A 170 14.04 17.33 -21.83
N ALA A 171 15.09 17.49 -21.02
CA ALA A 171 16.38 18.00 -21.49
C ALA A 171 17.01 17.10 -22.56
N ALA A 172 16.76 15.79 -22.48
CA ALA A 172 17.17 14.81 -23.49
C ALA A 172 16.21 14.70 -24.71
N GLY A 173 15.15 15.52 -24.78
CA GLY A 173 14.15 15.49 -25.86
C GLY A 173 13.21 14.27 -25.86
N LYS A 174 13.19 13.48 -24.78
CA LYS A 174 12.37 12.26 -24.62
C LYS A 174 11.02 12.50 -23.94
N TYR A 175 10.73 13.74 -23.53
CA TYR A 175 9.46 14.10 -22.91
C TYR A 175 9.10 15.56 -23.23
N SER A 176 7.95 15.79 -23.86
CA SER A 176 7.50 17.12 -24.31
C SER A 176 6.26 17.62 -23.58
N ALA A 177 5.58 16.76 -22.81
CA ALA A 177 4.36 17.12 -22.11
C ALA A 177 4.61 17.81 -20.76
N HIS A 178 3.52 18.25 -20.14
CA HIS A 178 3.53 18.85 -18.81
C HIS A 178 3.05 17.84 -17.77
N PHE A 179 3.77 17.76 -16.65
CA PHE A 179 3.40 16.93 -15.51
C PHE A 179 3.00 17.82 -14.34
N ARG A 180 1.91 17.45 -13.66
CA ARG A 180 1.46 18.07 -12.41
C ARG A 180 1.01 16.99 -11.44
N GLY A 181 1.85 16.68 -10.46
CA GLY A 181 1.52 15.76 -9.38
C GLY A 181 0.52 16.36 -8.40
N GLN A 182 -0.43 15.56 -7.94
CA GLN A 182 -1.35 15.88 -6.85
C GLN A 182 -1.31 14.74 -5.83
N SER A 183 -1.02 15.05 -4.57
CA SER A 183 -0.95 14.05 -3.50
C SER A 183 -2.29 13.89 -2.80
N HIS A 184 -2.64 12.65 -2.49
CA HIS A 184 -3.81 12.28 -1.69
C HIS A 184 -3.38 11.21 -0.70
N PHE A 185 -3.93 11.25 0.52
CA PHE A 185 -3.76 10.17 1.49
C PHE A 185 -5.12 9.76 2.01
N PHE A 186 -5.55 8.55 1.66
CA PHE A 186 -6.81 7.98 2.13
C PHE A 186 -6.54 6.91 3.18
N GLY A 187 -7.09 7.09 4.37
CA GLY A 187 -6.88 6.19 5.49
C GLY A 187 -7.88 6.40 6.63
N TYR A 188 -7.67 7.45 7.43
CA TYR A 188 -8.44 7.68 8.65
C TYR A 188 -9.95 7.76 8.42
N GLU A 189 -10.37 8.40 7.32
CA GLU A 189 -11.76 8.54 6.92
C GLU A 189 -12.44 7.20 6.58
N GLY A 190 -11.67 6.15 6.27
CA GLY A 190 -12.18 4.82 6.01
C GLY A 190 -12.35 3.95 7.26
N ARG A 191 -11.76 4.32 8.40
CA ARG A 191 -11.73 3.47 9.61
C ARG A 191 -12.97 3.57 10.50
N CYS A 192 -13.68 4.69 10.43
CA CYS A 192 -14.83 4.98 11.29
C CYS A 192 -16.11 5.25 10.49
N GLY A 193 -16.18 4.72 9.26
CA GLY A 193 -17.38 4.74 8.44
C GLY A 193 -18.44 3.74 8.93
N LEU A 194 -19.65 3.84 8.39
CA LEU A 194 -20.67 2.81 8.57
C LEU A 194 -20.17 1.50 7.93
N PRO A 195 -20.22 0.36 8.65
CA PRO A 195 -19.80 -0.93 8.11
C PRO A 195 -20.71 -1.37 6.96
N THR A 196 -20.16 -2.08 5.99
CA THR A 196 -20.96 -2.70 4.91
C THR A 196 -21.95 -3.72 5.48
N ASN A 197 -22.94 -4.17 4.70
CA ASN A 197 -23.80 -5.29 5.12
C ASN A 197 -22.96 -6.55 5.43
N PHE A 198 -21.93 -6.81 4.63
CA PHE A 198 -20.98 -7.89 4.87
C PHE A 198 -20.29 -7.75 6.24
N ASP A 199 -19.65 -6.61 6.51
CA ASP A 199 -18.94 -6.38 7.78
C ASP A 199 -19.89 -6.39 8.98
N SER A 200 -21.11 -5.86 8.82
CA SER A 200 -22.15 -5.87 9.85
C SER A 200 -22.51 -7.30 10.26
N SER A 201 -22.80 -8.16 9.28
CA SER A 201 -23.10 -9.57 9.51
C SER A 201 -21.89 -10.33 10.05
N TYR A 202 -20.70 -10.10 9.47
CA TYR A 202 -19.46 -10.78 9.85
C TYR A 202 -19.06 -10.46 11.28
N CYS A 203 -19.06 -9.18 11.67
CA CYS A 203 -18.73 -8.76 13.02
C CYS A 203 -19.77 -9.24 14.04
N TYR A 204 -21.05 -9.26 13.67
CA TYR A 204 -22.10 -9.81 14.54
C TYR A 204 -21.90 -11.31 14.78
N ALA A 205 -21.66 -12.08 13.70
CA ALA A 205 -21.39 -13.52 13.79
C ALA A 205 -20.13 -13.83 14.62
N LEU A 206 -19.06 -13.05 14.46
CA LEU A 206 -17.84 -13.17 15.27
C LEU A 206 -18.12 -12.96 16.76
N GLY A 207 -18.87 -11.91 17.11
CA GLY A 207 -19.24 -11.61 18.50
C GLY A 207 -20.12 -12.70 19.11
N TYR A 208 -21.12 -13.17 18.35
CA TYR A 208 -22.01 -14.25 18.78
C TYR A 208 -21.22 -15.57 18.98
N GLY A 209 -20.33 -15.89 18.03
CA GLY A 209 -19.43 -17.04 18.12
C GLY A 209 -18.53 -17.00 19.34
N ALA A 210 -17.97 -15.84 19.67
CA ALA A 210 -17.15 -15.66 20.87
C ALA A 210 -17.96 -15.93 22.15
N GLY A 211 -19.21 -15.44 22.22
CA GLY A 211 -20.13 -15.72 23.32
C GLY A 211 -20.43 -17.21 23.48
N ALA A 212 -20.70 -17.91 22.38
CA ALA A 212 -20.93 -19.35 22.39
C ALA A 212 -19.68 -20.12 22.85
N LEU A 213 -18.49 -19.79 22.35
CA LEU A 213 -17.23 -20.41 22.76
C LEU A 213 -16.99 -20.26 24.28
N LEU A 214 -17.26 -19.08 24.83
CA LEU A 214 -17.17 -18.82 26.28
C LEU A 214 -18.19 -19.64 27.07
N GLN A 215 -19.44 -19.73 26.60
CA GLN A 215 -20.49 -20.51 27.25
C GLN A 215 -20.12 -22.00 27.37
N PHE A 216 -19.41 -22.55 26.38
CA PHE A 216 -18.89 -23.92 26.40
C PHE A 216 -17.50 -24.06 27.06
N GLY A 217 -17.06 -23.04 27.81
CA GLY A 217 -15.82 -23.07 28.61
C GLY A 217 -14.53 -23.12 27.78
N LYS A 218 -14.55 -22.62 26.53
CA LYS A 218 -13.35 -22.57 25.67
C LYS A 218 -12.51 -21.33 25.96
N THR A 219 -11.19 -21.45 25.80
CA THR A 219 -10.21 -20.35 25.98
C THR A 219 -9.07 -20.48 24.97
N GLY A 220 -8.33 -19.41 24.71
CA GLY A 220 -7.21 -19.40 23.77
C GLY A 220 -7.60 -19.56 22.29
N LEU A 221 -8.87 -19.31 21.95
CA LEU A 221 -9.40 -19.37 20.60
C LEU A 221 -9.73 -17.96 20.08
N ILE A 222 -9.54 -17.76 18.78
CA ILE A 222 -10.06 -16.62 18.02
C ILE A 222 -11.40 -17.06 17.41
N SER A 223 -12.47 -16.29 17.65
CA SER A 223 -13.75 -16.50 16.97
C SER A 223 -13.54 -16.41 15.46
N SER A 224 -14.11 -17.34 14.71
CA SER A 224 -13.87 -17.49 13.27
C SER A 224 -15.19 -17.74 12.55
N VAL A 225 -15.33 -17.15 11.36
CA VAL A 225 -16.45 -17.39 10.46
C VAL A 225 -15.88 -17.84 9.12
N GLY A 226 -16.42 -18.93 8.59
CA GLY A 226 -16.04 -19.52 7.31
C GLY A 226 -17.20 -19.50 6.31
N ASN A 227 -16.91 -19.90 5.07
CA ASN A 227 -17.86 -19.90 3.95
C ASN A 227 -18.36 -18.49 3.56
N LEU A 228 -17.47 -17.49 3.61
CA LEU A 228 -17.82 -16.07 3.49
C LEU A 228 -18.31 -15.61 2.10
N ALA A 229 -18.17 -16.43 1.04
CA ALA A 229 -18.79 -16.16 -0.26
C ALA A 229 -20.23 -16.67 -0.38
N ALA A 230 -20.68 -17.54 0.53
CA ALA A 230 -22.04 -18.03 0.53
C ALA A 230 -22.99 -17.01 1.19
N PRO A 231 -24.32 -17.16 1.01
CA PRO A 231 -25.31 -16.42 1.79
C PRO A 231 -25.03 -16.53 3.30
N VAL A 232 -25.38 -15.49 4.05
CA VAL A 232 -25.07 -15.37 5.49
C VAL A 232 -25.62 -16.55 6.29
N GLU A 233 -26.74 -17.11 5.87
CA GLU A 233 -27.40 -18.27 6.50
C GLU A 233 -26.57 -19.56 6.39
N GLU A 234 -25.63 -19.62 5.44
CA GLU A 234 -24.74 -20.76 5.19
C GLU A 234 -23.33 -20.57 5.79
N TRP A 235 -23.09 -19.47 6.50
CA TRP A 235 -21.82 -19.23 7.16
C TRP A 235 -21.61 -20.18 8.33
N THR A 236 -20.37 -20.67 8.46
CA THR A 236 -19.98 -21.54 9.57
C THR A 236 -19.28 -20.74 10.65
N VAL A 237 -19.71 -20.84 11.91
CA VAL A 237 -19.09 -20.13 13.03
C VAL A 237 -18.37 -21.11 13.95
N GLY A 238 -17.13 -20.80 14.35
CA GLY A 238 -16.29 -21.66 15.17
C GLY A 238 -15.16 -20.92 15.87
N GLY A 239 -14.15 -21.64 16.37
CA GLY A 239 -12.98 -21.08 17.01
C GLY A 239 -11.68 -21.65 16.47
N THR A 240 -10.76 -20.79 16.06
CA THR A 240 -9.41 -21.15 15.62
C THR A 240 -8.44 -20.98 16.78
N ALA A 241 -7.57 -21.96 17.03
CA ALA A 241 -6.58 -21.88 18.09
C ALA A 241 -5.59 -20.74 17.83
N LEU A 242 -5.44 -19.82 18.79
CA LEU A 242 -4.52 -18.67 18.66
C LEU A 242 -3.09 -19.12 18.34
N THR A 243 -2.63 -20.19 18.98
CA THR A 243 -1.29 -20.74 18.80
C THR A 243 -1.02 -21.29 17.40
N ALA A 244 -2.06 -21.68 16.65
CA ALA A 244 -1.92 -22.14 15.27
C ALA A 244 -1.52 -21.00 14.30
N LEU A 245 -1.70 -19.73 14.71
CA LEU A 245 -1.35 -18.54 13.94
C LEU A 245 -0.03 -17.89 14.41
N MET A 246 0.60 -18.46 15.44
CA MET A 246 1.80 -17.88 16.04
C MET A 246 3.08 -18.36 15.37
N ASP A 247 4.05 -17.47 15.30
CA ASP A 247 5.44 -17.70 14.89
C ASP A 247 6.39 -17.06 15.93
N VAL A 248 7.69 -17.37 15.85
CA VAL A 248 8.70 -16.82 16.75
C VAL A 248 9.52 -15.76 16.03
N GLU A 249 9.37 -14.50 16.43
CA GLU A 249 10.16 -13.38 15.92
C GLU A 249 11.16 -12.89 16.98
N ARG A 250 12.36 -12.45 16.55
CA ARG A 250 13.34 -11.82 17.43
C ARG A 250 13.10 -10.30 17.50
N ARG A 251 12.68 -9.80 18.66
CA ARG A 251 12.44 -8.37 18.92
C ARG A 251 13.24 -7.89 20.12
N HIS A 252 14.01 -6.81 19.96
CA HIS A 252 14.97 -6.30 20.97
C HIS A 252 15.89 -7.40 21.52
N GLY A 253 16.46 -8.21 20.62
CA GLY A 253 17.39 -9.29 20.97
C GLY A 253 16.75 -10.54 21.60
N LYS A 254 15.44 -10.54 21.91
CA LYS A 254 14.71 -11.66 22.53
C LYS A 254 13.72 -12.31 21.57
N ASN A 255 13.59 -13.63 21.63
CA ASN A 255 12.56 -14.37 20.90
C ASN A 255 11.20 -14.14 21.56
N LYS A 256 10.22 -13.66 20.80
CA LYS A 256 8.85 -13.40 21.26
C LYS A 256 7.86 -14.11 20.33
N PRO A 257 6.82 -14.77 20.88
CA PRO A 257 5.77 -15.34 20.06
C PRO A 257 4.87 -14.21 19.54
N VAL A 258 4.59 -14.21 18.25
CA VAL A 258 3.80 -13.18 17.56
C VAL A 258 2.91 -13.83 16.51
N ILE A 259 1.83 -13.17 16.11
CA ILE A 259 1.04 -13.61 14.95
C ILE A 259 1.76 -13.17 13.69
N LYS A 260 2.06 -14.11 12.79
CA LYS A 260 2.68 -13.81 11.51
C LYS A 260 1.72 -12.96 10.68
N LYS A 261 2.22 -11.86 10.10
CA LYS A 261 1.42 -11.00 9.23
C LYS A 261 1.20 -11.71 7.90
N ALA A 262 -0.05 -11.79 7.46
CA ALA A 262 -0.39 -12.26 6.12
C ALA A 262 -0.16 -11.14 5.10
N MET A 263 0.70 -11.41 4.14
CA MET A 263 1.11 -10.48 3.08
C MET A 263 0.34 -10.78 1.79
N VAL A 264 0.42 -9.93 0.77
CA VAL A 264 -0.09 -10.28 -0.56
C VAL A 264 0.71 -11.46 -1.12
N GLU A 265 0.03 -12.53 -1.50
CA GLU A 265 0.61 -13.70 -2.16
C GLU A 265 0.69 -13.46 -3.68
N LEU A 266 1.90 -13.42 -4.23
CA LEU A 266 2.14 -13.05 -5.64
C LEU A 266 1.79 -14.17 -6.63
N ASP A 267 1.58 -15.39 -6.14
CA ASP A 267 1.08 -16.53 -6.89
C ASP A 267 -0.43 -16.77 -6.67
N ALA A 268 -1.09 -16.01 -5.79
CA ALA A 268 -2.52 -16.13 -5.55
C ALA A 268 -3.38 -15.44 -6.63
N ALA A 269 -4.66 -15.82 -6.69
CA ALA A 269 -5.60 -15.35 -7.71
C ALA A 269 -5.78 -13.81 -7.74
N PRO A 270 -5.88 -13.09 -6.60
CA PRO A 270 -6.02 -11.63 -6.60
C PRO A 270 -4.87 -10.91 -7.32
N PHE A 271 -3.62 -11.26 -6.98
CA PHE A 271 -2.46 -10.63 -7.59
C PHE A 271 -2.30 -11.04 -9.06
N LYS A 272 -2.49 -12.33 -9.40
CA LYS A 272 -2.44 -12.79 -10.79
C LYS A 272 -3.45 -12.07 -11.68
N LYS A 273 -4.68 -11.86 -11.20
CA LYS A 273 -5.72 -11.11 -11.91
C LYS A 273 -5.27 -9.66 -12.15
N PHE A 274 -4.79 -8.97 -11.12
CA PHE A 274 -4.23 -7.62 -11.24
C PHE A 274 -3.08 -7.57 -12.25
N ALA A 275 -2.09 -8.46 -12.11
CA ALA A 275 -0.92 -8.52 -12.97
C ALA A 275 -1.27 -8.78 -14.45
N SER A 276 -2.33 -9.56 -14.72
CA SER A 276 -2.80 -9.83 -16.09
C SER A 276 -3.40 -8.62 -16.80
N LEU A 277 -3.87 -7.61 -16.04
CA LEU A 277 -4.60 -6.46 -16.58
C LEU A 277 -3.84 -5.13 -16.48
N ARG A 278 -2.84 -5.02 -15.59
CA ARG A 278 -2.15 -3.77 -15.27
C ARG A 278 -1.52 -3.06 -16.47
N ASP A 279 -0.97 -3.80 -17.44
CA ASP A 279 -0.34 -3.20 -18.62
C ASP A 279 -1.37 -2.51 -19.53
N GLU A 280 -2.57 -3.08 -19.63
CA GLU A 280 -3.69 -2.42 -20.33
C GLU A 280 -4.11 -1.17 -19.56
N TRP A 281 -4.25 -1.24 -18.25
CA TRP A 281 -4.69 -0.12 -17.41
C TRP A 281 -3.68 1.03 -17.38
N ALA A 282 -2.38 0.72 -17.46
CA ALA A 282 -1.32 1.73 -17.56
C ALA A 282 -1.50 2.61 -18.80
N SER A 283 -1.80 1.99 -19.94
CA SER A 283 -1.86 2.71 -21.23
C SER A 283 -3.25 3.30 -21.52
N LYS A 284 -4.33 2.63 -21.09
CA LYS A 284 -5.72 2.98 -21.42
C LYS A 284 -6.48 3.52 -20.22
N ASN A 285 -7.48 4.35 -20.47
CA ASN A 285 -8.35 4.89 -19.41
C ASN A 285 -9.53 3.95 -19.15
N ARG A 286 -9.28 2.83 -18.44
CA ARG A 286 -10.26 1.79 -18.08
C ARG A 286 -10.87 1.96 -16.68
N TYR A 287 -10.88 3.20 -16.18
CA TYR A 287 -11.30 3.50 -14.81
C TYR A 287 -12.72 3.03 -14.51
N ILE A 288 -12.89 2.49 -13.30
CA ILE A 288 -14.19 2.15 -12.72
C ILE A 288 -14.44 3.08 -11.52
N SER A 289 -15.66 3.59 -11.42
CA SER A 289 -16.13 4.33 -10.25
C SER A 289 -17.22 3.51 -9.55
N PRO A 290 -16.90 2.80 -8.44
CA PRO A 290 -17.82 1.86 -7.81
C PRO A 290 -19.01 2.51 -7.08
N GLY A 291 -19.01 3.84 -6.95
CA GLY A 291 -20.04 4.56 -6.20
C GLY A 291 -19.88 4.44 -4.67
N PRO A 292 -20.81 5.01 -3.89
CA PRO A 292 -20.84 4.89 -2.44
C PRO A 292 -21.45 3.56 -1.99
N ILE A 293 -21.09 3.11 -0.78
CA ILE A 293 -21.68 1.93 -0.13
C ILE A 293 -23.21 2.09 -0.10
N GLN A 294 -23.92 1.05 -0.54
CA GLN A 294 -25.37 0.95 -0.44
C GLN A 294 -25.75 0.01 0.70
N PHE A 295 -26.79 0.34 1.44
CA PHE A 295 -27.33 -0.50 2.53
C PHE A 295 -28.64 -1.20 2.15
N SER A 296 -29.17 -0.90 0.97
CA SER A 296 -30.39 -1.49 0.44
C SER A 296 -30.36 -1.47 -1.08
N GLY A 297 -31.12 -2.38 -1.71
CA GLY A 297 -31.23 -2.48 -3.16
C GLY A 297 -30.08 -3.27 -3.80
N PRO A 298 -30.05 -3.33 -5.14
CA PRO A 298 -29.05 -4.11 -5.85
C PRO A 298 -27.62 -3.66 -5.50
N GLY A 299 -26.76 -4.62 -5.14
CA GLY A 299 -25.34 -4.38 -4.82
C GLY A 299 -25.05 -4.03 -3.36
N SER A 300 -26.04 -3.94 -2.47
CA SER A 300 -25.79 -3.69 -1.03
C SER A 300 -25.01 -4.82 -0.34
N ASP A 301 -25.10 -6.04 -0.88
CA ASP A 301 -24.45 -7.23 -0.34
C ASP A 301 -23.23 -7.65 -1.18
N ALA A 302 -22.68 -6.74 -1.98
CA ALA A 302 -21.47 -7.01 -2.75
C ALA A 302 -20.27 -7.23 -1.83
N SER A 303 -19.56 -8.34 -2.03
CA SER A 303 -18.28 -8.64 -1.37
C SER A 303 -17.11 -8.00 -2.12
N ASN A 304 -15.96 -7.90 -1.45
CA ASN A 304 -14.74 -7.37 -2.06
C ASN A 304 -14.17 -8.37 -3.11
N HIS A 305 -13.41 -7.86 -4.07
CA HIS A 305 -12.89 -8.67 -5.18
C HIS A 305 -11.85 -9.69 -4.71
N THR A 306 -11.04 -9.33 -3.72
CA THR A 306 -9.99 -10.19 -3.15
C THR A 306 -10.57 -11.49 -2.59
N LEU A 307 -11.56 -11.41 -1.70
CA LEU A 307 -12.24 -12.56 -1.10
C LEU A 307 -12.87 -13.45 -2.17
N MET A 308 -13.54 -12.83 -3.15
CA MET A 308 -14.20 -13.56 -4.22
C MET A 308 -13.18 -14.31 -5.11
N LEU A 309 -12.05 -13.68 -5.46
CA LEU A 309 -10.97 -14.34 -6.22
C LEU A 309 -10.29 -15.46 -5.43
N GLU A 310 -10.03 -15.27 -4.13
CA GLU A 310 -9.47 -16.30 -3.25
C GLU A 310 -10.38 -17.54 -3.14
N LEU A 311 -11.69 -17.33 -3.20
CA LEU A 311 -12.70 -18.39 -3.18
C LEU A 311 -13.04 -18.93 -4.58
N GLY A 312 -12.29 -18.53 -5.61
CA GLY A 312 -12.38 -19.09 -6.97
C GLY A 312 -13.48 -18.50 -7.84
N ALA A 313 -14.08 -17.37 -7.47
CA ALA A 313 -15.03 -16.68 -8.33
C ALA A 313 -14.34 -15.98 -9.50
N GLU A 314 -15.01 -15.89 -10.64
CA GLU A 314 -14.59 -15.06 -11.76
C GLU A 314 -15.18 -13.65 -11.62
N ILE A 315 -14.30 -12.64 -11.69
CA ILE A 315 -14.63 -11.21 -11.55
C ILE A 315 -14.09 -10.42 -12.75
#